data_AF-A0A7W6CAM1-F1
#
_entry.id   AF-A0A7W6CAM1-F1
#
_cell.length_a   1.000
_cell.length_b   1.000
_cell.length_c   1.000
_cell.angle_alpha   90.00
_cell.angle_beta   90.00
_cell.angle_gamma   90.00
#
_symmetry.space_group_name_H-M   'P 1'
#
loop_
_entity.id
_entity.type
_entity.pdbx_description
1 polymer ?
#
loop_
_entity_poly.entity_id
_entity_poly.type
_entity_poly.pdbx_seq_one_letter_code
_entity_poly.pdbx_strand_id
1 'polypeptide(L)'
;MTSGAYNEERTLRSSGGTLLHRNRITRIFAEICQAVAPQRRANANRCTNVSSQEPPKVFWSWQSDFSSATCRTFVRAALVEAIEQINAEMDVNDADRPEVDHDTKGERGMVDIASTILTKIANAAVFVADLTPIAQSSAGKWLPNPNVMIELGWAMQKPGWERVIGVLNTASGAEIEDLPFDIRQRRVITYVLADGADATTRKSVNKKLVRELKGALEVTSPRGPNKSPWTR
;
A
#
# COMPACT_ATOMS: atom_id res chain seq x y z
N MET A 1 -50.28 -41.92 -28.94
CA MET A 1 -50.00 -41.92 -30.39
C MET A 1 -48.47 -41.99 -30.56
N THR A 2 -47.98 -43.14 -31.05
CA THR A 2 -46.73 -43.40 -31.84
C THR A 2 -45.50 -42.51 -31.59
N SER A 3 -44.42 -42.96 -30.95
CA SER A 3 -43.32 -43.86 -31.43
C SER A 3 -42.45 -43.30 -32.56
N GLY A 4 -41.13 -43.30 -32.39
CA GLY A 4 -40.17 -43.33 -33.51
C GLY A 4 -38.82 -42.66 -33.26
N ALA A 5 -37.83 -43.44 -32.80
CA ALA A 5 -36.41 -43.13 -32.91
C ALA A 5 -35.91 -43.40 -34.33
N TYR A 6 -34.85 -42.73 -34.80
CA TYR A 6 -33.92 -43.30 -35.80
C TYR A 6 -32.51 -42.71 -35.68
N ASN A 7 -31.56 -43.60 -35.41
CA ASN A 7 -30.11 -43.43 -35.57
C ASN A 7 -29.74 -43.52 -37.06
N GLU A 8 -28.69 -42.83 -37.48
CA GLU A 8 -27.82 -43.31 -38.56
C GLU A 8 -26.34 -43.15 -38.17
N GLU A 9 -25.72 -44.28 -37.83
CA GLU A 9 -24.30 -44.48 -38.01
C GLU A 9 -24.04 -44.79 -39.50
N ARG A 10 -22.98 -44.21 -40.07
CA ARG A 10 -22.30 -44.82 -41.23
C ARG A 10 -20.80 -44.80 -41.04
N THR A 11 -20.29 -45.95 -40.64
CA THR A 11 -18.90 -46.38 -40.76
C THR A 11 -18.57 -46.66 -42.23
N LEU A 12 -17.41 -46.20 -42.71
CA LEU A 12 -16.69 -46.83 -43.81
C LEU A 12 -15.19 -46.86 -43.48
N ARG A 13 -14.68 -48.07 -43.31
CA ARG A 13 -13.26 -48.44 -43.27
C ARG A 13 -12.79 -48.78 -44.69
N SER A 14 -11.52 -48.43 -44.97
CA SER A 14 -10.50 -49.12 -45.80
C SER A 14 -9.66 -48.04 -46.49
N SER A 15 -8.34 -48.08 -46.62
CA SER A 15 -7.40 -49.19 -46.75
C SER A 15 -5.98 -48.60 -46.68
N GLY A 16 -5.00 -49.39 -46.24
CA GLY A 16 -3.62 -48.95 -45.99
C GLY A 16 -2.76 -48.61 -47.21
N GLY A 17 -1.62 -47.99 -46.92
CA GLY A 17 -0.50 -47.73 -47.82
C GLY A 17 0.67 -47.15 -47.00
N THR A 18 1.87 -47.68 -47.23
CA THR A 18 3.00 -47.72 -46.29
C THR A 18 4.16 -46.82 -46.72
N LEU A 19 4.95 -46.37 -45.73
CA LEU A 19 6.40 -46.04 -45.77
C LEU A 19 6.90 -44.61 -46.16
N LEU A 20 7.85 -44.16 -45.33
CA LEU A 20 8.98 -43.24 -45.59
C LEU A 20 8.75 -41.71 -45.57
N HIS A 21 8.83 -41.12 -44.37
CA HIS A 21 9.74 -39.97 -44.17
C HIS A 21 10.20 -39.85 -42.71
N ARG A 22 11.38 -40.39 -42.44
CA ARG A 22 12.18 -40.08 -41.24
C ARG A 22 12.97 -38.79 -41.47
N ASN A 23 13.25 -38.10 -40.37
CA ASN A 23 14.31 -37.10 -40.14
C ASN A 23 13.97 -35.64 -40.47
N ARG A 24 13.94 -34.78 -39.43
CA ARG A 24 14.98 -33.73 -39.22
C ARG A 24 14.69 -32.66 -38.15
N ILE A 25 13.62 -32.70 -37.36
CA ILE A 25 13.29 -31.55 -36.48
C ILE A 25 13.50 -31.78 -34.98
N THR A 26 13.62 -33.02 -34.49
CA THR A 26 13.76 -33.32 -33.05
C THR A 26 15.20 -33.46 -32.54
N ARG A 27 16.23 -33.15 -33.35
CA ARG A 27 17.64 -33.34 -32.98
C ARG A 27 18.45 -32.06 -32.73
N ILE A 28 17.84 -30.87 -32.84
CA ILE A 28 18.55 -29.58 -32.67
C ILE A 28 18.37 -28.97 -31.26
N PHE A 29 17.42 -29.44 -30.45
CA PHE A 29 17.18 -28.86 -29.11
C PHE A 29 17.94 -29.53 -27.95
N ALA A 30 18.65 -30.64 -28.19
CA ALA A 30 19.33 -31.38 -27.11
C ALA A 30 20.85 -31.12 -27.01
N GLU A 31 21.49 -30.48 -28.00
CA GLU A 31 22.94 -30.30 -28.03
C GLU A 31 23.45 -28.90 -27.61
N ILE A 32 22.56 -27.92 -27.37
CA ILE A 32 22.97 -26.57 -26.94
C ILE A 32 23.08 -26.47 -25.39
N CYS A 33 22.48 -27.39 -24.64
CA CYS A 33 22.45 -27.32 -23.17
C CYS A 33 23.65 -27.96 -22.44
N GLN A 34 24.66 -28.50 -23.13
CA GLN A 34 25.82 -29.14 -22.47
C GLN A 34 27.18 -28.45 -22.69
N ALA A 35 27.24 -27.27 -23.31
CA ALA A 35 28.51 -26.65 -23.69
C ALA A 35 28.90 -25.37 -22.93
N VAL A 36 28.40 -25.12 -21.71
CA VAL A 36 28.97 -24.08 -20.80
C VAL A 36 28.88 -24.53 -19.34
N ALA A 37 29.65 -25.56 -18.98
CA ALA A 37 29.94 -25.88 -17.59
C ALA A 37 31.41 -25.57 -17.29
N PRO A 38 31.73 -24.51 -16.52
CA PRO A 38 33.07 -24.38 -15.97
C PRO A 38 33.18 -25.21 -14.69
N GLN A 39 33.95 -26.31 -14.74
CA GLN A 39 34.51 -26.89 -13.52
C GLN A 39 35.63 -25.99 -12.99
N ARG A 40 35.40 -25.31 -11.87
CA ARG A 40 36.48 -24.91 -10.94
C ARG A 40 36.01 -25.05 -9.50
N ARG A 41 36.54 -26.07 -8.83
CA ARG A 41 36.61 -26.14 -7.37
C ARG A 41 37.62 -25.09 -6.89
N ALA A 42 37.20 -24.17 -6.03
CA ALA A 42 37.98 -23.65 -4.90
C ALA A 42 37.16 -22.61 -4.13
N ASN A 43 36.99 -22.89 -2.83
CA ASN A 43 36.89 -21.95 -1.72
C ASN A 43 35.90 -20.77 -1.84
N ALA A 44 34.71 -20.92 -1.24
CA ALA A 44 33.87 -19.79 -0.87
C ALA A 44 33.33 -19.99 0.54
N ASN A 45 33.97 -19.30 1.48
CA ASN A 45 33.43 -19.05 2.81
C ASN A 45 32.00 -18.53 2.70
N ARG A 46 31.11 -19.11 3.51
CA ARG A 46 29.91 -18.51 4.12
C ARG A 46 29.62 -17.06 3.67
N CYS A 47 28.93 -16.90 2.54
CA CYS A 47 28.17 -15.69 2.27
C CYS A 47 26.80 -15.85 2.91
N THR A 48 26.68 -15.40 4.16
CA THR A 48 25.37 -15.02 4.69
C THR A 48 24.83 -13.91 3.79
N ASN A 49 23.81 -14.22 2.99
CA ASN A 49 22.98 -13.21 2.36
C ASN A 49 22.28 -12.41 3.48
N VAL A 50 22.96 -11.40 4.00
CA VAL A 50 22.27 -10.28 4.65
C VAL A 50 21.82 -9.42 3.50
N SER A 51 20.63 -9.68 2.96
CA SER A 51 19.97 -8.66 2.16
C SER A 51 19.75 -7.49 3.10
N SER A 52 20.44 -6.37 2.86
CA SER A 52 20.15 -5.09 3.49
C SER A 52 18.77 -4.64 3.01
N GLN A 53 17.71 -5.20 3.60
CA GLN A 53 16.36 -4.66 3.46
C GLN A 53 16.40 -3.32 4.18
N GLU A 54 16.11 -2.23 3.46
CA GLU A 54 15.84 -0.95 4.13
C GLU A 54 14.77 -1.17 5.22
N PRO A 55 14.84 -0.44 6.35
CA PRO A 55 13.86 -0.57 7.41
C PRO A 55 12.45 -0.36 6.85
N PRO A 56 11.44 -1.16 7.26
CA PRO A 56 10.05 -0.98 6.87
C PRO A 56 9.60 0.46 7.13
N LYS A 57 9.18 1.15 6.07
CA LYS A 57 8.83 2.57 6.13
C LYS A 57 7.34 2.75 6.39
N VAL A 58 6.99 3.64 7.31
CA VAL A 58 5.64 4.20 7.44
C VAL A 58 5.53 5.36 6.47
N PHE A 59 4.52 5.35 5.61
CA PHE A 59 4.24 6.48 4.72
C PHE A 59 3.17 7.38 5.35
N TRP A 60 3.48 8.66 5.56
CA TRP A 60 2.58 9.65 6.16
C TRP A 60 2.01 10.61 5.10
N SER A 61 0.72 10.45 4.79
CA SER A 61 -0.06 11.30 3.89
C SER A 61 -0.87 12.32 4.68
N TRP A 62 -0.70 13.60 4.36
CA TRP A 62 -1.25 14.71 5.15
C TRP A 62 -1.87 15.82 4.30
N GLN A 63 -2.75 16.61 4.93
CA GLN A 63 -3.36 17.82 4.36
C GLN A 63 -2.67 19.10 4.84
N SER A 64 -2.61 20.11 3.98
CA SER A 64 -1.92 21.39 4.22
C SER A 64 -2.84 22.57 4.55
N ASP A 65 -4.15 22.35 4.56
CA ASP A 65 -5.16 23.41 4.55
C ASP A 65 -5.47 23.93 5.96
N PHE A 66 -5.24 23.11 7.00
CA PHE A 66 -5.39 23.52 8.40
C PHE A 66 -4.05 23.78 9.09
N SER A 67 -4.14 24.39 10.28
CA SER A 67 -3.01 24.66 11.16
C SER A 67 -2.11 23.43 11.32
N SER A 68 -0.88 23.57 10.84
CA SER A 68 0.11 22.50 10.91
C SER A 68 0.31 22.02 12.35
N ALA A 69 0.26 22.97 13.30
CA ALA A 69 0.44 22.73 14.73
C ALA A 69 -0.69 21.90 15.37
N THR A 70 -1.83 21.72 14.72
CA THR A 70 -2.92 20.86 15.21
C THR A 70 -3.12 19.62 14.36
N CYS A 71 -2.66 19.64 13.09
CA CYS A 71 -2.75 18.54 12.15
C CYS A 71 -1.34 18.02 11.79
N ARG A 72 -0.83 18.34 10.59
CA ARG A 72 0.43 17.80 10.03
C ARG A 72 1.56 17.59 11.03
N THR A 73 2.09 18.64 11.67
CA THR A 73 3.27 18.49 12.54
C THR A 73 2.93 17.82 13.86
N PHE A 74 1.71 18.01 14.36
CA PHE A 74 1.23 17.37 15.58
C PHE A 74 1.11 15.85 15.40
N VAL A 75 0.44 15.40 14.35
CA VAL A 75 0.27 13.97 14.06
C VAL A 75 1.60 13.33 13.69
N ARG A 76 2.43 14.00 12.88
CA ARG A 76 3.77 13.51 12.54
C ARG A 76 4.63 13.31 13.78
N ALA A 77 4.64 14.26 14.73
CA ALA A 77 5.38 14.13 15.98
C ALA A 77 4.88 12.94 16.81
N ALA A 78 3.55 12.78 16.92
CA ALA A 78 2.96 11.64 17.63
C ALA A 78 3.27 10.30 16.95
N LEU A 79 3.34 10.27 15.62
CA LEU A 79 3.69 9.08 14.84
C LEU A 79 5.16 8.67 15.06
N VAL A 80 6.08 9.62 15.00
CA VAL A 80 7.51 9.39 15.28
C VAL A 80 7.69 8.84 16.70
N GLU A 81 7.08 9.49 17.71
CA GLU A 81 7.15 9.02 19.09
C GLU A 81 6.56 7.60 19.26
N ALA A 82 5.45 7.30 18.57
CA ALA A 82 4.86 5.96 18.61
C ALA A 82 5.80 4.90 18.01
N ILE A 83 6.49 5.20 16.91
CA ILE A 83 7.47 4.31 16.27
C ILE A 83 8.67 4.08 17.20
N GLU A 84 9.20 5.14 17.81
CA GLU A 84 10.28 5.06 18.80
C GLU A 84 9.88 4.16 19.98
N GLN A 85 8.64 4.28 20.49
CA GLN A 85 8.14 3.45 21.60
C GLN A 85 7.92 1.97 21.26
N ILE A 86 7.91 1.59 19.99
CA ILE A 86 7.88 0.19 19.56
C ILE A 86 9.31 -0.37 19.51
N ASN A 87 10.36 0.47 19.61
CA ASN A 87 11.75 0.11 19.33
C ASN A 87 11.89 -0.63 17.99
N ALA A 88 11.01 -0.32 17.02
CA ALA A 88 11.07 -0.92 15.71
C ALA A 88 12.17 -0.25 14.90
N GLU A 89 12.89 -1.03 14.10
CA GLU A 89 13.67 -0.52 12.97
C GLU A 89 12.71 -0.06 11.87
N MET A 90 11.87 0.95 12.17
CA MET A 90 10.92 1.57 11.25
C MET A 90 11.29 3.04 11.11
N ASP A 91 11.13 3.56 9.90
CA ASP A 91 11.38 4.97 9.57
C ASP A 91 10.11 5.61 9.00
N VAL A 92 9.97 6.93 9.11
CA VAL A 92 8.83 7.68 8.57
C VAL A 92 9.24 8.35 7.27
N ASN A 93 8.58 7.97 6.18
CA ASN A 93 8.66 8.66 4.91
C ASN A 93 7.46 9.60 4.80
N ASP A 94 7.72 10.90 4.75
CA ASP A 94 6.67 11.88 4.52
C ASP A 94 6.21 11.79 3.06
N ALA A 95 4.94 12.12 2.81
CA ALA A 95 4.55 12.54 1.47
C ALA A 95 5.37 13.79 1.13
N ASP A 96 6.49 13.61 0.42
CA ASP A 96 7.29 14.66 -0.18
C ASP A 96 6.38 15.43 -1.14
N ARG A 97 5.63 16.38 -0.60
CA ARG A 97 4.98 17.39 -1.42
C ARG A 97 6.11 18.35 -1.74
N PRO A 98 6.59 18.44 -3.00
CA PRO A 98 7.36 19.60 -3.37
C PRO A 98 6.51 20.78 -2.92
N GLU A 99 7.06 21.65 -2.07
CA GLU A 99 6.56 23.02 -2.08
C GLU A 99 6.44 23.41 -3.56
N VAL A 100 5.35 24.06 -3.93
CA VAL A 100 5.00 24.40 -5.32
C VAL A 100 6.04 25.39 -5.88
N ASP A 101 7.28 24.94 -5.98
CA ASP A 101 8.42 25.56 -6.58
C ASP A 101 8.65 24.72 -7.83
N HIS A 102 7.86 25.09 -8.84
CA HIS A 102 8.34 25.31 -10.19
C HIS A 102 9.69 24.68 -10.55
N ASP A 103 9.78 23.36 -10.60
CA ASP A 103 10.79 22.66 -11.42
C ASP A 103 10.22 21.37 -12.03
N THR A 104 9.18 21.56 -12.83
CA THR A 104 8.84 20.67 -13.95
C THR A 104 9.22 21.31 -15.28
N LYS A 105 10.23 22.20 -15.29
CA LYS A 105 10.72 22.87 -16.50
C LYS A 105 11.59 21.90 -17.31
N GLY A 106 10.95 21.05 -18.10
CA GLY A 106 11.61 20.27 -19.14
C GLY A 106 11.04 18.88 -19.38
N GLU A 107 10.23 18.34 -18.47
CA GLU A 107 9.67 17.01 -18.61
C GLU A 107 8.32 17.04 -19.36
N ARG A 108 8.20 16.18 -20.38
CA ARG A 108 6.97 16.04 -21.17
C ARG A 108 5.97 15.17 -20.40
N GLY A 109 4.86 15.74 -19.95
CA GLY A 109 3.73 15.00 -19.36
C GLY A 109 3.38 15.43 -17.93
N MET A 110 2.45 14.70 -17.29
CA MET A 110 2.23 14.79 -15.84
C MET A 110 3.40 14.05 -15.16
N VAL A 111 4.29 14.80 -14.52
CA VAL A 111 5.68 14.44 -14.16
C VAL A 111 5.84 13.19 -13.27
N ASP A 112 7.02 12.54 -13.36
CA ASP A 112 7.50 11.33 -12.65
C ASP A 112 7.48 11.40 -11.09
N ILE A 113 7.24 12.58 -10.54
CA ILE A 113 7.08 12.80 -9.09
C ILE A 113 5.90 11.98 -8.55
N ALA A 114 4.80 11.91 -9.31
CA ALA A 114 3.64 11.13 -8.92
C ALA A 114 3.96 9.63 -8.88
N SER A 115 4.66 9.08 -9.87
CA SER A 115 5.08 7.66 -9.89
C SER A 115 6.01 7.32 -8.73
N THR A 116 6.91 8.24 -8.35
CA THR A 116 7.82 8.03 -7.21
C THR A 116 7.04 7.95 -5.89
N ILE A 117 6.10 8.88 -5.65
CA ILE A 117 5.26 8.88 -4.44
C ILE A 117 4.39 7.61 -4.39
N LEU A 118 3.74 7.25 -5.50
CA LEU A 118 2.91 6.04 -5.57
C LEU A 118 3.74 4.77 -5.36
N THR A 119 5.00 4.75 -5.81
CA THR A 119 5.94 3.66 -5.55
C THR A 119 6.33 3.58 -4.08
N LYS A 120 6.60 4.72 -3.42
CA LYS A 120 6.86 4.80 -1.98
C LYS A 120 5.67 4.28 -1.17
N ILE A 121 4.46 4.68 -1.53
CA ILE A 121 3.21 4.19 -0.92
C ILE A 121 3.10 2.68 -1.09
N ALA A 122 3.22 2.19 -2.32
CA ALA A 122 3.12 0.77 -2.64
C ALA A 122 4.13 -0.11 -1.90
N ASN A 123 5.29 0.43 -1.52
CA ASN A 123 6.34 -0.30 -0.82
C ASN A 123 6.36 -0.01 0.69
N ALA A 124 5.46 0.84 1.20
CA ALA A 124 5.35 1.12 2.61
C ALA A 124 4.91 -0.11 3.41
N ALA A 125 5.42 -0.24 4.63
CA ALA A 125 4.98 -1.24 5.59
C ALA A 125 3.59 -0.89 6.15
N VAL A 126 3.35 0.40 6.40
CA VAL A 126 2.08 0.97 6.85
C VAL A 126 1.87 2.31 6.15
N PHE A 127 0.65 2.60 5.72
CA PHE A 127 0.23 3.89 5.21
C PHE A 127 -0.66 4.59 6.25
N VAL A 128 -0.36 5.84 6.57
CA VAL A 128 -1.11 6.65 7.54
C VAL A 128 -1.68 7.87 6.83
N ALA A 129 -2.97 8.12 6.97
CA ALA A 129 -3.70 9.18 6.27
C ALA A 129 -4.31 10.20 7.23
N ASP A 130 -4.07 11.49 6.99
CA ASP A 130 -4.83 12.58 7.61
C ASP A 130 -6.19 12.75 6.91
N LEU A 131 -7.24 12.25 7.55
CA LEU A 131 -8.61 12.27 7.06
C LEU A 131 -9.37 13.54 7.46
N THR A 132 -8.70 14.52 8.11
CA THR A 132 -9.32 15.79 8.50
C THR A 132 -9.85 16.52 7.25
N PRO A 133 -11.17 16.73 7.12
CA PRO A 133 -11.73 17.42 5.97
C PRO A 133 -11.20 18.84 5.88
N ILE A 134 -10.96 19.33 4.66
CA ILE A 134 -10.35 20.65 4.38
C ILE A 134 -11.38 21.75 4.11
N ALA A 135 -12.62 21.37 3.81
CA ALA A 135 -13.69 22.30 3.47
C ALA A 135 -15.08 21.68 3.70
N GLN A 136 -16.10 22.51 3.62
CA GLN A 136 -17.50 22.10 3.46
C GLN A 136 -18.06 22.68 2.15
N SER A 137 -18.91 21.91 1.48
CA SER A 137 -19.75 22.42 0.40
C SER A 137 -20.80 23.41 0.94
N SER A 138 -21.47 24.16 0.06
CA SER A 138 -22.58 25.03 0.43
C SER A 138 -23.76 24.30 1.09
N ALA A 139 -23.87 22.98 0.89
CA ALA A 139 -24.88 22.13 1.52
C ALA A 139 -24.39 21.48 2.84
N GLY A 140 -23.22 21.89 3.37
CA GLY A 140 -22.66 21.38 4.62
C GLY A 140 -21.91 20.04 4.52
N LYS A 141 -21.83 19.43 3.33
CA LYS A 141 -21.03 18.20 3.14
C LYS A 141 -19.53 18.49 3.31
N TRP A 142 -18.88 17.75 4.20
CA TRP A 142 -17.44 17.78 4.40
C TRP A 142 -16.67 17.22 3.20
N LEU A 143 -15.55 17.87 2.86
CA LEU A 143 -14.70 17.54 1.72
C LEU A 143 -13.29 17.18 2.20
N PRO A 144 -12.82 15.95 1.94
CA PRO A 144 -11.46 15.56 2.30
C PRO A 144 -10.42 16.22 1.39
N ASN A 145 -9.14 16.21 1.81
CA ASN A 145 -8.06 16.67 0.95
C ASN A 145 -7.89 15.73 -0.27
N PRO A 146 -7.94 16.25 -1.52
CA PRO A 146 -7.93 15.41 -2.71
C PRO A 146 -6.61 14.65 -2.89
N ASN A 147 -5.49 15.20 -2.47
CA ASN A 147 -4.19 14.51 -2.58
C ASN A 147 -4.15 13.31 -1.63
N VAL A 148 -4.57 13.51 -0.38
CA VAL A 148 -4.68 12.40 0.59
C VAL A 148 -5.62 11.32 0.06
N MET A 149 -6.73 11.68 -0.60
CA MET A 149 -7.65 10.70 -1.17
C MET A 149 -7.06 9.90 -2.34
N ILE A 150 -6.27 10.53 -3.22
CA ILE A 150 -5.58 9.82 -4.31
C ILE A 150 -4.55 8.84 -3.73
N GLU A 151 -3.74 9.31 -2.78
CA GLU A 151 -2.71 8.50 -2.11
C GLU A 151 -3.33 7.34 -1.33
N LEU A 152 -4.42 7.59 -0.61
CA LEU A 152 -5.20 6.58 0.08
C LEU A 152 -5.79 5.55 -0.89
N GLY A 153 -6.38 6.00 -2.01
CA GLY A 153 -6.91 5.12 -3.04
C GLY A 153 -5.84 4.17 -3.61
N TRP A 154 -4.62 4.67 -3.79
CA TRP A 154 -3.48 3.83 -4.17
C TRP A 154 -3.06 2.88 -3.06
N ALA A 155 -3.00 3.37 -1.81
CA ALA A 155 -2.65 2.58 -0.64
C ALA A 155 -3.63 1.42 -0.40
N MET A 156 -4.91 1.62 -0.72
CA MET A 156 -5.95 0.59 -0.67
C MET A 156 -5.69 -0.58 -1.61
N GLN A 157 -5.09 -0.32 -2.78
CA GLN A 157 -4.66 -1.35 -3.72
C GLN A 157 -3.34 -1.98 -3.27
N LYS A 158 -2.36 -1.15 -2.86
CA LYS A 158 -1.07 -1.57 -2.30
C LYS A 158 -0.53 -0.44 -1.42
N PRO A 159 -0.23 -0.67 -0.12
CA PRO A 159 0.01 -1.96 0.51
C PRO A 159 -1.23 -2.83 0.77
N GLY A 160 -2.43 -2.25 0.79
CA GLY A 160 -3.67 -2.95 1.11
C GLY A 160 -4.34 -2.36 2.33
N TRP A 161 -5.66 -2.52 2.42
CA TRP A 161 -6.49 -1.97 3.49
C TRP A 161 -6.06 -2.35 4.90
N GLU A 162 -5.54 -3.56 5.08
CA GLU A 162 -5.04 -4.09 6.34
C GLU A 162 -3.77 -3.37 6.83
N ARG A 163 -3.15 -2.56 5.96
CA ARG A 163 -1.94 -1.79 6.22
C ARG A 163 -2.19 -0.27 6.24
N VAL A 164 -3.45 0.16 6.33
CA VAL A 164 -3.86 1.57 6.34
C VAL A 164 -4.37 2.00 7.72
N ILE A 165 -3.88 3.12 8.22
CA ILE A 165 -4.34 3.78 9.43
C ILE A 165 -4.89 5.17 9.06
N GLY A 166 -6.17 5.42 9.36
CA GLY A 166 -6.76 6.75 9.25
C GLY A 166 -6.64 7.53 10.55
N VAL A 167 -6.35 8.83 10.47
CA VAL A 167 -6.36 9.75 11.62
C VAL A 167 -7.27 10.94 11.30
N LEU A 168 -8.11 11.37 12.24
CA LEU A 168 -9.06 12.46 12.06
C LEU A 168 -9.01 13.42 13.25
N ASN A 169 -8.73 14.70 13.00
CA ASN A 169 -8.95 15.76 13.99
C ASN A 169 -10.41 16.22 13.93
N THR A 170 -11.18 16.00 15.00
CA THR A 170 -12.61 16.36 15.04
C THR A 170 -12.85 17.75 15.63
N ALA A 171 -11.81 18.57 15.83
CA ALA A 171 -11.93 19.93 16.39
C ALA A 171 -12.78 20.89 15.54
N SER A 172 -12.92 20.63 14.23
CA SER A 172 -13.80 21.40 13.33
C SER A 172 -15.28 20.98 13.43
N GLY A 173 -15.58 19.90 14.17
CA GLY A 173 -16.91 19.29 14.27
C GLY A 173 -17.19 18.24 13.19
N ALA A 174 -16.21 17.88 12.37
CA ALA A 174 -16.31 16.73 11.47
C ALA A 174 -16.20 15.43 12.27
N GLU A 175 -17.08 14.47 11.98
CA GLU A 175 -17.09 13.15 12.61
C GLU A 175 -16.75 12.04 11.59
N ILE A 176 -16.62 10.80 12.06
CA ILE A 176 -16.29 9.66 11.17
C ILE A 176 -17.39 9.47 10.10
N GLU A 177 -18.64 9.71 10.46
CA GLU A 177 -19.82 9.54 9.62
C GLU A 177 -19.84 10.47 8.40
N ASP A 178 -19.12 11.60 8.51
CA ASP A 178 -18.94 12.61 7.47
C ASP A 178 -17.90 12.22 6.41
N LEU A 179 -17.06 11.23 6.69
CA LEU A 179 -16.05 10.74 5.77
C LEU A 179 -16.70 10.03 4.56
N PRO A 180 -15.99 9.94 3.42
CA PRO A 180 -16.43 9.15 2.27
C PRO A 180 -16.88 7.74 2.65
N PHE A 181 -17.88 7.21 1.93
CA PHE A 181 -18.57 5.97 2.32
C PHE A 181 -17.63 4.75 2.45
N ASP A 182 -16.58 4.67 1.63
CA ASP A 182 -15.56 3.62 1.67
C ASP A 182 -14.68 3.67 2.93
N ILE A 183 -14.58 4.84 3.57
CA ILE A 183 -13.68 5.13 4.69
C ILE A 183 -14.44 5.09 6.02
N ARG A 184 -15.65 5.66 6.10
CA ARG A 184 -16.38 5.82 7.38
C ARG A 184 -16.75 4.51 8.10
N GLN A 185 -16.73 3.38 7.40
CA GLN A 185 -16.94 2.06 8.01
C GLN A 185 -15.64 1.40 8.52
N ARG A 186 -14.51 2.09 8.38
CA ARG A 186 -13.18 1.62 8.76
C ARG A 186 -12.77 2.21 10.10
N ARG A 187 -11.80 1.58 10.74
CA ARG A 187 -11.23 2.07 12.00
C ARG A 187 -10.41 3.35 11.72
N VAL A 188 -10.84 4.46 12.31
CA VAL A 188 -10.16 5.75 12.26
C VAL A 188 -9.79 6.16 13.69
N ILE A 189 -8.56 6.62 13.88
CA ILE A 189 -8.11 7.20 15.15
C ILE A 189 -8.56 8.65 15.19
N THR A 190 -9.36 9.01 16.18
CA THR A 190 -9.88 10.38 16.33
C THR A 190 -9.19 11.09 17.49
N TYR A 191 -8.86 12.36 17.29
CA TYR A 191 -8.41 13.25 18.35
C TYR A 191 -9.06 14.62 18.22
N VAL A 192 -9.05 15.39 19.31
CA VAL A 192 -9.57 16.75 19.31
C VAL A 192 -8.43 17.68 19.71
N LEU A 193 -7.98 18.52 18.79
CA LEU A 193 -7.03 19.59 19.09
C LEU A 193 -7.39 20.82 18.27
N ALA A 194 -8.00 21.81 18.94
CA ALA A 194 -8.30 23.10 18.36
C ALA A 194 -7.07 24.02 18.36
N ASP A 195 -7.09 25.02 17.48
CA ASP A 195 -6.10 26.09 17.54
C ASP A 195 -6.20 26.86 18.87
N GLY A 196 -5.04 27.26 19.40
CA GLY A 196 -4.96 27.95 20.69
C GLY A 196 -5.12 27.05 21.93
N ALA A 197 -5.24 25.73 21.78
CA ALA A 197 -5.27 24.81 22.92
C ALA A 197 -4.01 24.96 23.81
N ASP A 198 -4.21 24.94 25.13
CA ASP A 198 -3.15 25.10 26.11
C ASP A 198 -2.15 23.91 26.11
N ALA A 199 -0.98 24.12 26.71
CA ALA A 199 0.09 23.12 26.72
C ALA A 199 -0.29 21.82 27.45
N THR A 200 -1.14 21.89 28.48
CA THR A 200 -1.60 20.72 29.24
C THR A 200 -2.55 19.88 28.38
N THR A 201 -3.52 20.53 27.74
CA THR A 201 -4.44 19.89 26.79
C THR A 201 -3.67 19.24 25.65
N ARG A 202 -2.77 19.99 25.00
CA ARG A 202 -1.92 19.48 23.91
C ARG A 202 -1.12 18.24 24.31
N LYS A 203 -0.50 18.27 25.50
CA LYS A 203 0.27 17.13 26.03
C LYS A 203 -0.62 15.91 26.32
N SER A 204 -1.81 16.12 26.87
CA SER A 204 -2.78 15.05 27.13
C SER A 204 -3.24 14.38 25.83
N VAL A 205 -3.62 15.20 24.84
CA VAL A 205 -4.07 14.72 23.52
C VAL A 205 -2.94 13.97 22.81
N ASN A 206 -1.72 14.51 22.83
CA ASN A 206 -0.55 13.85 22.24
C ASN A 206 -0.29 12.48 22.88
N LYS A 207 -0.26 12.40 24.22
CA LYS A 207 -0.07 11.13 24.93
C LYS A 207 -1.13 10.08 24.54
N LYS A 208 -2.40 10.49 24.40
CA LYS A 208 -3.49 9.61 23.96
C LYS A 208 -3.26 9.15 22.51
N LEU A 209 -2.95 10.08 21.62
CA LEU A 209 -2.72 9.81 20.20
C LEU A 209 -1.53 8.87 19.99
N VAL A 210 -0.40 9.10 20.66
CA VAL A 210 0.78 8.24 20.61
C VAL A 210 0.44 6.81 21.02
N ARG A 211 -0.31 6.63 22.10
CA ARG A 211 -0.75 5.30 22.57
C ARG A 211 -1.61 4.58 21.52
N GLU A 212 -2.54 5.30 20.89
CA GLU A 212 -3.45 4.73 19.89
C GLU A 212 -2.73 4.42 18.57
N LEU A 213 -1.85 5.31 18.11
CA LEU A 213 -0.98 5.09 16.95
C LEU A 213 -0.05 3.90 17.18
N LYS A 214 0.57 3.79 18.35
CA LYS A 214 1.41 2.65 18.72
C LYS A 214 0.63 1.33 18.60
N GLY A 215 -0.53 1.25 19.26
CA GLY A 215 -1.36 0.03 19.21
C GLY A 215 -1.86 -0.29 17.81
N ALA A 216 -2.13 0.71 16.97
CA ALA A 216 -2.49 0.50 15.58
C ALA A 216 -1.28 0.00 14.75
N LEU A 217 -0.11 0.60 14.91
CA LEU A 217 1.12 0.20 14.22
C LEU A 217 1.54 -1.23 14.56
N GLU A 218 1.44 -1.66 15.82
CA GLU A 218 1.76 -3.04 16.24
C GLU A 218 0.87 -4.10 15.58
N VAL A 219 -0.41 -3.77 15.34
CA VAL A 219 -1.37 -4.66 14.67
C VAL A 219 -1.23 -4.64 13.15
N THR A 220 -0.89 -3.48 12.61
CA THR A 220 -0.89 -3.19 11.15
C THR A 220 0.44 -3.52 10.49
N SER A 221 1.55 -3.51 11.25
CA SER A 221 2.88 -3.80 10.74
C SER A 221 3.01 -5.27 10.29
N PRO A 222 3.69 -5.56 9.16
CA PRO A 222 3.91 -6.93 8.67
C PRO A 222 4.67 -7.84 9.65
N ARG A 223 5.37 -7.25 10.64
CA ARG A 223 6.06 -7.98 11.72
C ARG A 223 5.15 -8.30 12.92
N GLY A 224 3.91 -7.83 12.91
CA GLY A 224 2.92 -8.16 13.94
C GLY A 224 2.69 -9.68 13.99
N PRO A 225 2.20 -10.22 15.12
CA PRO A 225 1.84 -11.63 15.19
C PRO A 225 0.91 -11.95 14.02
N ASN A 226 1.22 -12.98 13.24
CA ASN A 226 0.37 -13.46 12.15
C ASN A 226 -0.98 -13.92 12.72
N LYS A 227 -1.87 -12.97 12.96
CA LYS A 227 -3.27 -13.20 13.27
C LYS A 227 -4.00 -12.74 12.04
N SER A 228 -4.31 -13.71 11.17
CA SER A 228 -5.40 -13.56 10.23
C SER A 228 -6.61 -13.02 11.00
N PRO A 229 -7.17 -11.86 10.63
CA PRO A 229 -8.39 -11.34 11.26
C PRO A 229 -9.63 -12.22 10.99
N TRP A 230 -9.46 -13.35 10.29
CA TRP A 230 -10.52 -14.27 9.88
C TRP A 230 -10.45 -15.66 10.54
N THR A 231 -9.89 -15.77 11.74
CA THR A 231 -10.17 -16.95 12.58
C THR A 231 -11.35 -16.63 13.48
N ARG A 232 -12.52 -17.11 13.05
CA ARG A 232 -13.73 -17.24 13.87
C ARG A 232 -13.54 -18.33 14.92
#